data_AF-A0A1V6NK62-F1
#
_entry.id   AF-A0A1V6NK62-F1
#
_cell.length_a   1.000
_cell.length_b   1.000
_cell.length_c   1.000
_cell.angle_alpha   90.00
_cell.angle_beta   90.00
_cell.angle_gamma   90.00
#
_symmetry.space_group_name_H-M   'P 1'
#
loop_
_entity.id
_entity.type
_entity.pdbx_description
1 polymer ?
#
loop_
_entity_poly.entity_id
_entity_poly.type
_entity_poly.pdbx_seq_one_letter_code
_entity_poly.pdbx_strand_id
1 'polypeptide(L)'
;MAEAFRIHASSPPQVWCAIPTMLITDYMTNIIRNPEWDPIKFEPREEWFEILAQPIQRIRAICLNPPDPFHPNTWVLLLSTSEVGMTSIRLECQPSHHRRTTVILQGSKAKILFQKIPDLELTPPGMSAVFVLNVNPGFTVRDIHRMIVRNNRHKYEIDEEGWNNRTWVYDQIDLFNEHGVFANQDEVEQVKDAFQIRWPGWGPDPLSGGSTMGEIR
;
A
#
# COMPACT_ATOMS: atom_id res chain seq x y z
N MET A 1 49.16 -21.47 53.98
CA MET A 1 47.84 -20.93 54.39
C MET A 1 47.42 -19.97 53.30
N ALA A 2 46.44 -20.39 52.48
CA ALA A 2 45.99 -19.67 51.30
C ALA A 2 44.87 -18.70 51.67
N GLU A 3 45.05 -17.42 51.34
CA GLU A 3 44.08 -16.36 51.60
C GLU A 3 43.24 -16.14 50.33
N ALA A 4 41.94 -16.32 50.49
CA ALA A 4 40.97 -16.41 49.41
C ALA A 4 40.56 -15.02 48.87
N PHE A 5 40.71 -14.84 47.56
CA PHE A 5 40.15 -13.72 46.80
C PHE A 5 38.62 -13.73 46.85
N ARG A 6 37.99 -12.68 47.38
CA ARG A 6 36.57 -12.37 47.18
C ARG A 6 36.41 -11.47 45.96
N ILE A 7 35.88 -12.02 44.87
CA ILE A 7 35.41 -11.26 43.70
C ILE A 7 33.95 -10.85 43.96
N HIS A 8 33.67 -9.56 44.01
CA HIS A 8 32.30 -9.04 43.94
C HIS A 8 31.82 -9.09 42.50
N ALA A 9 30.82 -9.92 42.22
CA ALA A 9 30.09 -9.91 40.96
C ALA A 9 29.11 -8.73 40.95
N SER A 10 29.45 -7.66 40.23
CA SER A 10 28.51 -6.60 39.88
C SER A 10 27.65 -7.08 38.70
N SER A 11 26.35 -7.25 38.92
CA SER A 11 25.37 -7.55 37.87
C SER A 11 25.38 -6.47 36.78
N PRO A 12 25.32 -6.83 35.48
CA PRO A 12 25.25 -5.87 34.39
C PRO A 12 23.85 -5.22 34.32
N PRO A 13 23.75 -3.94 33.91
CA PRO A 13 22.47 -3.27 33.75
C PRO A 13 21.69 -3.89 32.58
N GLN A 14 20.47 -4.32 32.85
CA GLN A 14 19.50 -4.73 31.84
C GLN A 14 19.16 -3.53 30.94
N VAL A 15 19.71 -3.52 29.74
CA VAL A 15 19.27 -2.64 28.66
C VAL A 15 17.93 -3.18 28.16
N TRP A 16 16.85 -2.60 28.68
CA TRP A 16 15.53 -2.78 28.10
C TRP A 16 15.55 -2.16 26.71
N CYS A 17 15.61 -3.01 25.68
CA CYS A 17 15.26 -2.60 24.32
C CYS A 17 13.84 -2.03 24.35
N ALA A 18 13.73 -0.70 24.31
CA ALA A 18 12.48 -0.01 24.09
C ALA A 18 11.95 -0.42 22.71
N ILE A 19 11.03 -1.39 22.69
CA ILE A 19 10.17 -1.62 21.54
C ILE A 19 9.47 -0.27 21.25
N PRO A 20 9.46 0.26 20.02
CA PRO A 20 8.90 1.57 19.76
C PRO A 20 7.40 1.57 20.08
N THR A 21 7.05 2.17 21.22
CA THR A 21 5.68 2.34 21.72
C THR A 21 4.80 3.16 20.76
N MET A 22 5.43 3.77 19.75
CA MET A 22 4.80 4.53 18.67
C MET A 22 4.08 3.64 17.62
N LEU A 23 4.33 2.33 17.58
CA LEU A 23 3.68 1.42 16.61
C LEU A 23 2.29 0.95 17.04
N ILE A 24 2.06 0.85 18.36
CA ILE A 24 0.74 0.52 18.91
C ILE A 24 -0.20 1.73 18.78
N THR A 25 0.32 2.93 18.96
CA THR A 25 -0.50 4.14 19.00
C THR A 25 -1.12 4.47 17.64
N ASP A 26 -0.43 4.38 16.51
CA ASP A 26 -1.06 4.71 15.20
C ASP A 26 -2.17 3.70 14.81
N TYR A 27 -1.94 2.40 15.02
CA TYR A 27 -2.96 1.35 14.81
C TYR A 27 -4.15 1.52 15.77
N MET A 28 -3.87 1.78 17.05
CA MET A 28 -4.91 2.02 18.06
C MET A 28 -5.63 3.36 17.86
N THR A 29 -4.99 4.39 17.30
CA THR A 29 -5.63 5.71 17.12
C THR A 29 -6.71 5.66 16.05
N ASN A 30 -6.54 4.82 15.02
CA ASN A 30 -7.61 4.55 14.05
C ASN A 30 -8.79 3.80 14.69
N ILE A 31 -8.51 2.81 15.55
CA ILE A 31 -9.54 2.08 16.32
C ILE A 31 -10.25 3.00 17.34
N ILE A 32 -9.53 3.90 18.00
CA ILE A 32 -10.07 4.74 19.09
C ILE A 32 -10.90 5.91 18.52
N ARG A 33 -10.54 6.46 17.35
CA ARG A 33 -11.27 7.60 16.75
C ARG A 33 -12.42 7.18 15.84
N ASN A 34 -12.43 5.94 15.33
CA ASN A 34 -13.57 5.37 14.59
C ASN A 34 -13.60 3.83 14.74
N PRO A 35 -14.11 3.31 15.87
CA PRO A 35 -14.03 1.88 16.21
C PRO A 35 -14.79 0.96 15.25
N GLU A 36 -15.63 1.51 14.38
CA GLU A 36 -16.45 0.69 13.52
C GLU A 36 -15.69 0.10 12.33
N TRP A 37 -14.59 0.67 11.83
CA TRP A 37 -14.00 0.19 10.57
C TRP A 37 -12.47 0.38 10.46
N ASP A 38 -11.75 -0.74 10.44
CA ASP A 38 -10.35 -0.80 10.00
C ASP A 38 -10.29 -1.32 8.54
N PRO A 39 -10.16 -0.43 7.54
CA PRO A 39 -10.12 -0.81 6.13
C PRO A 39 -8.83 -1.52 5.73
N ILE A 40 -7.77 -1.41 6.55
CA ILE A 40 -6.47 -1.95 6.18
C ILE A 40 -6.41 -3.42 6.58
N LYS A 41 -5.90 -4.24 5.66
CA LYS A 41 -5.69 -5.68 5.85
C LYS A 41 -4.29 -6.06 5.43
N PHE A 42 -3.76 -7.07 6.10
CA PHE A 42 -2.47 -7.67 5.81
C PHE A 42 -2.70 -9.14 5.52
N GLU A 43 -2.05 -9.66 4.48
CA GLU A 43 -2.09 -11.06 4.12
C GLU A 43 -0.67 -11.60 3.88
N PRO A 44 -0.23 -12.62 4.66
CA PRO A 44 -0.93 -13.21 5.81
C PRO A 44 -1.01 -12.23 7.00
N ARG A 45 -2.09 -12.31 7.78
CA ARG A 45 -2.39 -11.32 8.83
C ARG A 45 -1.35 -11.32 9.95
N GLU A 46 -0.91 -12.50 10.34
CA GLU A 46 0.08 -12.75 11.39
C GLU A 46 1.46 -12.15 11.06
N GLU A 47 1.78 -11.97 9.78
CA GLU A 47 3.05 -11.39 9.33
C GLU A 47 2.98 -9.86 9.14
N TRP A 48 1.91 -9.18 9.57
CA TRP A 48 1.72 -7.74 9.34
C TRP A 48 2.94 -6.90 9.77
N PHE A 49 3.58 -7.25 10.88
CA PHE A 49 4.75 -6.52 11.38
C PHE A 49 5.96 -6.69 10.45
N GLU A 50 6.15 -7.90 9.91
CA GLU A 50 7.21 -8.22 8.96
C GLU A 50 6.96 -7.53 7.62
N ILE A 51 5.72 -7.58 7.12
CA ILE A 51 5.28 -6.87 5.91
C ILE A 51 5.64 -5.39 6.02
N LEU A 52 5.27 -4.73 7.12
CA LEU A 52 5.58 -3.31 7.33
C LEU A 52 7.10 -3.03 7.43
N ALA A 53 7.89 -3.98 7.94
CA ALA A 53 9.32 -3.78 8.11
C ALA A 53 10.12 -3.89 6.80
N GLN A 54 9.53 -4.40 5.71
CA GLN A 54 10.27 -4.63 4.48
C GLN A 54 10.69 -3.31 3.81
N PRO A 55 11.94 -3.19 3.34
CA PRO A 55 12.38 -2.06 2.54
C PRO A 55 11.71 -2.09 1.17
N ILE A 56 11.55 -0.94 0.54
CA ILE A 56 11.05 -0.83 -0.84
C ILE A 56 12.23 -0.46 -1.74
N GLN A 57 12.49 -1.29 -2.75
CA GLN A 57 13.52 -1.06 -3.77
C GLN A 57 12.93 -0.39 -5.01
N ARG A 58 11.73 -0.81 -5.41
CA ARG A 58 10.97 -0.27 -6.54
C ARG A 58 9.48 -0.36 -6.29
N ILE A 59 8.71 0.46 -7.00
CA ILE A 59 7.26 0.31 -7.08
C ILE A 59 6.91 0.00 -8.53
N ARG A 60 6.07 -1.00 -8.76
CA ARG A 60 5.55 -1.33 -10.08
C ARG A 60 4.07 -1.04 -10.14
N ALA A 61 3.66 -0.19 -11.07
CA ALA A 61 2.25 -0.05 -11.42
C ALA A 61 1.92 -1.04 -12.54
N ILE A 62 1.05 -1.99 -12.24
CA ILE A 62 0.67 -3.04 -13.17
C ILE A 62 -0.75 -2.78 -13.64
N CYS A 63 -0.90 -2.69 -14.97
CA CYS A 63 -2.19 -2.64 -15.63
C CYS A 63 -2.59 -4.07 -16.03
N LEU A 64 -3.70 -4.55 -15.50
CA LEU A 64 -4.29 -5.83 -15.87
C LEU A 64 -5.33 -5.64 -16.98
N ASN A 65 -5.51 -6.68 -17.79
CA ASN A 65 -6.56 -6.75 -18.78
C ASN A 65 -7.91 -6.51 -18.09
N PRO A 66 -8.81 -5.78 -18.74
CA PRO A 66 -10.15 -5.68 -18.22
C PRO A 66 -10.83 -7.06 -18.31
N PRO A 67 -11.81 -7.35 -17.44
CA PRO A 67 -12.56 -8.59 -17.52
C PRO A 67 -13.32 -8.74 -18.85
N ASP A 68 -13.74 -7.60 -19.45
CA ASP A 68 -14.32 -7.53 -20.78
C ASP A 68 -14.15 -6.13 -21.41
N PRO A 69 -14.52 -5.92 -22.70
CA PRO A 69 -14.32 -4.64 -23.40
C PRO A 69 -15.06 -3.44 -22.82
N PHE A 70 -16.05 -3.63 -21.94
CA PHE A 70 -16.87 -2.56 -21.36
C PHE A 70 -16.36 -2.10 -19.99
N HIS A 71 -15.45 -2.83 -19.35
CA HIS A 71 -14.97 -2.56 -17.98
C HIS A 71 -13.57 -1.97 -17.96
N PRO A 72 -13.22 -0.97 -17.14
CA PRO A 72 -11.85 -0.41 -17.11
C PRO A 72 -10.77 -1.46 -16.80
N ASN A 73 -9.53 -1.15 -17.19
CA ASN A 73 -8.38 -1.91 -16.70
C ASN A 73 -8.30 -1.83 -15.17
N THR A 74 -7.99 -2.95 -14.53
CA THR A 74 -7.66 -2.97 -13.10
C THR A 74 -6.19 -2.62 -12.91
N TRP A 75 -5.89 -1.81 -11.90
CA TRP A 75 -4.52 -1.40 -11.61
C TRP A 75 -4.09 -1.88 -10.21
N VAL A 76 -2.84 -2.31 -10.12
CA VAL A 76 -2.26 -2.84 -8.88
C VAL A 76 -0.87 -2.26 -8.69
N LEU A 77 -0.52 -1.95 -7.44
CA LEU A 77 0.84 -1.58 -7.09
C LEU A 77 1.56 -2.79 -6.49
N LEU A 78 2.74 -3.11 -6.99
CA LEU A 78 3.68 -4.02 -6.32
C LEU A 78 4.80 -3.20 -5.70
N LEU A 79 4.88 -3.23 -4.37
CA LEU A 79 5.99 -2.67 -3.61
C LEU A 79 7.08 -3.74 -3.58
N SER A 80 8.08 -3.61 -4.45
CA SER A 80 9.13 -4.61 -4.59
C SER A 80 10.14 -4.48 -3.47
N THR A 81 10.25 -5.55 -2.69
CA THR A 81 11.03 -5.61 -1.44
C THR A 81 12.41 -6.20 -1.68
N SER A 82 12.56 -6.98 -2.74
CA SER A 82 13.85 -7.45 -3.25
C SER A 82 13.78 -7.69 -4.74
N GLU A 83 14.60 -6.99 -5.53
CA GLU A 83 14.75 -7.25 -6.96
C GLU A 83 15.51 -8.55 -7.23
N VAL A 84 16.43 -8.95 -6.34
CA VAL A 84 17.22 -10.19 -6.48
C VAL A 84 16.40 -11.39 -6.04
N GLY A 85 15.70 -11.26 -4.91
CA GLY A 85 14.82 -12.30 -4.38
C GLY A 85 13.46 -12.33 -5.04
N MET A 86 13.15 -11.38 -5.93
CA MET A 86 11.87 -11.27 -6.64
C MET A 86 10.65 -11.16 -5.71
N THR A 87 10.84 -10.71 -4.47
CA THR A 87 9.76 -10.57 -3.49
C THR A 87 9.07 -9.21 -3.62
N SER A 88 7.76 -9.19 -3.34
CA SER A 88 6.98 -7.96 -3.35
C SER A 88 5.79 -8.02 -2.40
N ILE A 89 5.31 -6.84 -2.01
CA ILE A 89 4.01 -6.67 -1.37
C ILE A 89 3.06 -6.07 -2.39
N ARG A 90 1.99 -6.79 -2.72
CA ARG A 90 0.85 -6.27 -3.47
C ARG A 90 0.08 -5.29 -2.60
N LEU A 91 -0.10 -4.08 -3.10
CA LEU A 91 -0.94 -3.04 -2.52
C LEU A 91 -2.16 -2.84 -3.42
N GLU A 92 -3.34 -3.12 -2.86
CA GLU A 92 -4.58 -3.14 -3.63
C GLU A 92 -5.72 -2.46 -2.88
N CYS A 93 -6.61 -1.81 -3.62
CA CYS A 93 -7.87 -1.26 -3.15
C CYS A 93 -9.02 -2.06 -3.73
N GLN A 94 -9.79 -2.73 -2.88
CA GLN A 94 -10.88 -3.62 -3.28
C GLN A 94 -12.19 -3.21 -2.61
N PRO A 95 -13.35 -3.50 -3.22
CA PRO A 95 -14.64 -3.38 -2.54
C PRO A 95 -14.72 -4.31 -1.32
N SER A 96 -15.35 -3.83 -0.25
CA SER A 96 -15.62 -4.66 0.92
C SER A 96 -16.93 -5.46 0.78
N HIS A 97 -17.83 -5.04 -0.11
CA HIS A 97 -19.20 -5.57 -0.37
C HIS A 97 -20.16 -5.63 0.84
N HIS A 98 -19.65 -5.64 2.06
CA HIS A 98 -20.43 -5.77 3.29
C HIS A 98 -20.80 -4.43 3.92
N ARG A 99 -20.17 -3.33 3.47
CA ARG A 99 -20.42 -2.00 4.01
C ARG A 99 -20.77 -1.02 2.91
N ARG A 100 -22.04 -0.64 2.89
CA ARG A 100 -22.53 0.39 1.97
C ARG A 100 -21.82 1.71 2.20
N THR A 101 -21.61 2.41 1.11
CA THR A 101 -21.14 3.79 1.00
C THR A 101 -22.14 4.77 1.59
N THR A 102 -21.65 5.99 1.82
CA THR A 102 -22.48 7.15 2.10
C THR A 102 -22.49 8.16 0.95
N VAL A 103 -21.53 8.04 0.02
CA VAL A 103 -21.30 9.01 -1.06
C VAL A 103 -21.61 8.40 -2.44
N ILE A 104 -21.12 7.19 -2.72
CA ILE A 104 -21.34 6.54 -4.03
C ILE A 104 -22.61 5.70 -4.00
N LEU A 105 -23.63 6.01 -4.81
CA LEU A 105 -24.84 5.19 -4.88
C LEU A 105 -24.47 3.74 -5.29
N GLN A 106 -24.92 2.74 -4.52
CA GLN A 106 -24.59 1.32 -4.76
C GLN A 106 -23.08 1.02 -4.74
N GLY A 107 -22.28 1.75 -3.97
CA GLY A 107 -20.89 1.36 -3.73
C GLY A 107 -20.68 0.68 -2.38
N SER A 108 -19.43 0.33 -2.11
CA SER A 108 -18.99 -0.09 -0.79
C SER A 108 -17.80 0.72 -0.28
N LYS A 109 -17.58 0.70 1.02
CA LYS A 109 -16.30 1.19 1.55
C LYS A 109 -15.17 0.28 1.08
N ALA A 110 -14.02 0.83 0.70
CA ALA A 110 -12.90 0.07 0.18
C ALA A 110 -12.04 -0.56 1.29
N LYS A 111 -11.63 -1.81 1.10
CA LYS A 111 -10.54 -2.41 1.87
C LYS A 111 -9.21 -2.16 1.17
N ILE A 112 -8.20 -1.76 1.93
CA ILE A 112 -6.82 -1.59 1.44
C ILE A 112 -6.01 -2.80 1.90
N LEU A 113 -5.52 -3.58 0.95
CA LEU A 113 -4.84 -4.84 1.21
C LEU A 113 -3.34 -4.71 0.94
N PHE A 114 -2.53 -5.07 1.94
CA PHE A 114 -1.10 -5.32 1.82
C PHE A 114 -0.87 -6.83 1.84
N GLN A 115 -0.67 -7.43 0.68
CA GLN A 115 -0.52 -8.86 0.53
C GLN A 115 0.91 -9.21 0.12
N LYS A 116 1.57 -10.07 0.87
CA LYS A 116 2.85 -10.66 0.47
C LYS A 116 2.60 -11.60 -0.70
N ILE A 117 3.26 -11.34 -1.83
CA ILE A 117 3.14 -12.19 -3.01
C ILE A 117 4.41 -13.01 -3.21
N PRO A 118 4.30 -14.29 -3.61
CA PRO A 118 5.45 -15.12 -3.91
C PRO A 118 6.13 -14.66 -5.21
N ASP A 119 7.41 -15.01 -5.35
CA ASP A 119 8.31 -14.54 -6.42
C ASP A 119 7.82 -14.77 -7.86
N LEU A 120 6.94 -15.75 -8.06
CA LEU A 120 6.38 -16.13 -9.37
C LEU A 120 5.30 -15.14 -9.87
N GLU A 121 4.78 -14.25 -9.04
CA GLU A 121 3.64 -13.38 -9.36
C GLU A 121 4.01 -11.94 -9.80
N LEU A 122 5.29 -11.64 -9.99
CA LEU A 122 5.74 -10.33 -10.49
C LEU A 122 5.25 -10.01 -11.92
N THR A 123 4.86 -11.04 -12.68
CA THR A 123 4.21 -10.91 -13.99
C THR A 123 2.88 -11.65 -13.95
N PRO A 124 1.83 -11.04 -13.38
CA PRO A 124 0.55 -11.72 -13.23
C PRO A 124 -0.04 -12.06 -14.61
N PRO A 125 -0.75 -13.20 -14.74
CA PRO A 125 -1.49 -13.52 -15.95
C PRO A 125 -2.44 -12.38 -16.33
N GLY A 126 -2.52 -12.08 -17.62
CA GLY A 126 -3.40 -11.01 -18.11
C GLY A 126 -2.85 -9.60 -17.88
N MET A 127 -1.55 -9.42 -17.62
CA MET A 127 -0.93 -8.10 -17.63
C MET A 127 -0.95 -7.48 -19.04
N SER A 128 -1.46 -6.25 -19.15
CA SER A 128 -1.43 -5.46 -20.40
C SER A 128 -0.23 -4.51 -20.45
N ALA A 129 0.20 -3.99 -19.30
CA ALA A 129 1.35 -3.09 -19.18
C ALA A 129 1.94 -3.13 -17.76
N VAL A 130 3.22 -2.77 -17.66
CA VAL A 130 3.93 -2.58 -16.41
C VAL A 130 4.80 -1.33 -16.49
N PHE A 131 4.73 -0.52 -15.43
CA PHE A 131 5.54 0.68 -15.27
C PHE A 131 6.37 0.53 -14.02
N VAL A 132 7.69 0.66 -14.17
CA VAL A 132 8.64 0.49 -13.07
C VAL A 132 9.08 1.87 -12.61
N LEU A 133 8.82 2.16 -11.34
CA LEU A 133 9.13 3.43 -10.68
C LEU A 133 10.29 3.20 -9.71
N ASN A 134 11.40 3.89 -9.94
CA ASN A 134 12.54 3.88 -9.05
C ASN A 134 12.22 4.65 -7.76
N VAL A 135 12.57 4.04 -6.62
CA VAL A 135 12.29 4.58 -5.29
C VAL A 135 13.58 5.12 -4.66
N ASN A 136 13.49 6.27 -4.00
CA ASN A 136 14.59 6.81 -3.22
C ASN A 136 14.94 5.85 -2.06
N PRO A 137 16.22 5.70 -1.70
CA PRO A 137 16.61 4.75 -0.66
C PRO A 137 16.04 5.14 0.71
N GLY A 138 15.70 4.13 1.52
CA GLY A 138 15.29 4.32 2.91
C GLY A 138 13.79 4.23 3.18
N PHE A 139 12.94 4.15 2.14
CA PHE A 139 11.52 3.89 2.31
C PHE A 139 11.23 2.43 2.64
N THR A 140 10.27 2.21 3.52
CA THR A 140 9.74 0.88 3.88
C THR A 140 8.24 0.80 3.62
N VAL A 141 7.68 -0.40 3.61
CA VAL A 141 6.22 -0.62 3.48
C VAL A 141 5.46 0.11 4.60
N ARG A 142 6.06 0.24 5.79
CA ARG A 142 5.51 1.04 6.89
C ARG A 142 5.32 2.50 6.53
N ASP A 143 6.24 3.09 5.77
CA ASP A 143 6.17 4.49 5.37
C ASP A 143 5.01 4.70 4.39
N ILE A 144 4.86 3.80 3.41
CA ILE A 144 3.71 3.78 2.51
C ILE A 144 2.39 3.65 3.28
N HIS A 145 2.30 2.67 4.19
CA HIS A 145 1.14 2.51 5.05
C HIS A 145 0.82 3.79 5.84
N ARG A 146 1.82 4.43 6.45
CA ARG A 146 1.64 5.69 7.19
C ARG A 146 1.18 6.83 6.30
N MET A 147 1.69 6.96 5.08
CA MET A 147 1.25 7.98 4.12
C MET A 147 -0.24 7.79 3.79
N ILE A 148 -0.66 6.56 3.51
CA ILE A 148 -2.07 6.22 3.23
C ILE A 148 -2.97 6.53 4.43
N VAL A 149 -2.52 6.19 5.64
CA VAL A 149 -3.29 6.44 6.87
C VAL A 149 -3.41 7.93 7.17
N ARG A 150 -2.27 8.65 7.20
CA ARG A 150 -2.21 10.07 7.58
C ARG A 150 -2.97 10.96 6.62
N ASN A 151 -3.00 10.60 5.34
CA ASN A 151 -3.72 11.35 4.31
C ASN A 151 -5.14 10.80 4.05
N ASN A 152 -5.69 9.99 4.97
CA ASN A 152 -7.04 9.40 4.87
C ASN A 152 -7.32 8.62 3.57
N ARG A 153 -6.31 8.21 2.81
CA ARG A 153 -6.49 7.44 1.55
C ARG A 153 -7.04 6.03 1.76
N HIS A 154 -6.98 5.53 2.99
CA HIS A 154 -7.63 4.29 3.42
C HIS A 154 -9.16 4.43 3.60
N LYS A 155 -9.70 5.66 3.67
CA LYS A 155 -11.14 5.92 3.78
C LYS A 155 -11.76 6.17 2.40
N TYR A 156 -11.45 5.29 1.48
CA TYR A 156 -11.93 5.38 0.10
C TYR A 156 -13.27 4.67 -0.04
N GLU A 157 -14.16 5.24 -0.86
CA GLU A 157 -15.38 4.60 -1.30
C GLU A 157 -15.20 4.14 -2.75
N ILE A 158 -15.56 2.88 -2.99
CA ILE A 158 -15.39 2.19 -4.27
C ILE A 158 -16.76 1.73 -4.75
N ASP A 159 -17.01 1.81 -6.06
CA ASP A 159 -18.22 1.26 -6.65
C ASP A 159 -18.31 -0.27 -6.41
N GLU A 160 -19.49 -0.84 -6.59
CA GLU A 160 -19.73 -2.26 -6.32
C GLU A 160 -18.85 -3.18 -7.17
N GLU A 161 -18.50 -2.72 -8.37
CA GLU A 161 -17.72 -3.46 -9.36
C GLU A 161 -16.20 -3.23 -9.28
N GLY A 162 -15.73 -2.31 -8.43
CA GLY A 162 -14.32 -1.99 -8.24
C GLY A 162 -13.68 -1.10 -9.32
N TRP A 163 -14.46 -0.48 -10.19
CA TRP A 163 -13.99 0.21 -11.40
C TRP A 163 -13.19 1.47 -11.10
N ASN A 164 -13.51 2.18 -10.02
CA ASN A 164 -12.73 3.34 -9.58
C ASN A 164 -11.44 2.97 -8.81
N ASN A 165 -11.02 1.70 -8.76
CA ASN A 165 -9.71 1.29 -8.24
C ASN A 165 -8.57 2.01 -8.98
N ARG A 166 -8.70 2.19 -10.30
CA ARG A 166 -7.72 2.91 -11.12
C ARG A 166 -7.43 4.31 -10.56
N THR A 167 -8.49 5.04 -10.21
CA THR A 167 -8.41 6.39 -9.64
C THR A 167 -7.71 6.37 -8.28
N TRP A 168 -8.00 5.36 -7.44
CA TRP A 168 -7.30 5.21 -6.17
C TRP A 168 -5.80 4.97 -6.35
N VAL A 169 -5.40 4.13 -7.31
CA VAL A 169 -3.99 3.86 -7.61
C VAL A 169 -3.30 5.11 -8.14
N TYR A 170 -3.94 5.85 -9.06
CA TYR A 170 -3.44 7.14 -9.55
C TYR A 170 -3.18 8.11 -8.40
N ASP A 171 -4.14 8.26 -7.49
CA ASP A 171 -4.00 9.10 -6.29
C ASP A 171 -2.85 8.65 -5.38
N GLN A 172 -2.52 7.35 -5.34
CA GLN A 172 -1.38 6.85 -4.55
C GLN A 172 -0.06 7.24 -5.21
N ILE A 173 0.03 7.19 -6.55
CA ILE A 173 1.21 7.68 -7.27
C ILE A 173 1.44 9.16 -6.96
N ASP A 174 0.39 9.98 -7.01
CA ASP A 174 0.51 11.41 -6.68
C ASP A 174 0.95 11.63 -5.25
N LEU A 175 0.31 10.93 -4.29
CA LEU A 175 0.69 11.02 -2.88
C LEU A 175 2.15 10.61 -2.64
N PHE A 176 2.60 9.50 -3.22
CA PHE A 176 3.97 9.02 -3.03
C PHE A 176 4.97 9.99 -3.66
N ASN A 177 4.60 10.62 -4.78
CA ASN A 177 5.44 11.65 -5.40
C ASN A 177 5.57 12.90 -4.53
N GLU A 178 4.46 13.40 -3.96
CA GLU A 178 4.44 14.54 -3.03
C GLU A 178 5.33 14.31 -1.81
N HIS A 179 5.46 13.06 -1.37
CA HIS A 179 6.31 12.65 -0.26
C HIS A 179 7.75 12.29 -0.65
N GLY A 180 8.13 12.45 -1.91
CA GLY A 180 9.50 12.21 -2.39
C GLY A 180 9.89 10.73 -2.45
N VAL A 181 8.91 9.82 -2.57
CA VAL A 181 9.17 8.38 -2.69
C VAL A 181 9.92 8.06 -3.98
N PHE A 182 9.55 8.72 -5.08
CA PHE A 182 10.11 8.42 -6.40
C PHE A 182 11.40 9.19 -6.69
N ALA A 183 12.37 8.49 -7.27
CA ALA A 183 13.68 9.04 -7.63
C ALA A 183 13.71 9.69 -9.02
N ASN A 184 12.75 9.35 -9.89
CA ASN A 184 12.71 9.80 -11.28
C ASN A 184 11.31 10.33 -11.62
N GLN A 185 11.21 11.62 -11.95
CA GLN A 185 9.94 12.26 -12.27
C GLN A 185 9.41 11.88 -13.66
N ASP A 186 10.28 11.57 -14.62
CA ASP A 186 9.87 11.15 -15.96
C ASP A 186 9.11 9.81 -15.90
N GLU A 187 9.51 8.90 -14.99
CA GLU A 187 8.80 7.63 -14.76
C GLU A 187 7.41 7.87 -14.15
N VAL A 188 7.27 8.87 -13.28
CA VAL A 188 6.00 9.27 -12.66
C VAL A 188 5.06 9.87 -13.72
N GLU A 189 5.56 10.78 -14.56
CA GLU A 189 4.77 11.36 -15.65
C GLU A 189 4.32 10.27 -16.64
N GLN A 190 5.23 9.37 -17.02
CA GLN A 190 4.91 8.26 -17.92
C GLN A 190 3.78 7.37 -17.38
N VAL A 191 3.83 6.98 -16.10
CA VAL A 191 2.76 6.15 -15.52
C VAL A 191 1.45 6.93 -15.41
N LYS A 192 1.50 8.23 -15.08
CA LYS A 192 0.32 9.10 -15.01
C LYS A 192 -0.38 9.23 -16.36
N ASP A 193 0.38 9.34 -17.44
CA ASP A 193 -0.16 9.34 -18.80
C ASP A 193 -0.78 7.98 -19.15
N ALA A 194 -0.14 6.88 -18.72
CA ALA A 194 -0.64 5.54 -18.97
C ALA A 194 -1.99 5.24 -18.29
N PHE A 195 -2.29 5.89 -17.17
CA PHE A 195 -3.61 5.79 -16.51
C PHE A 195 -4.76 6.38 -17.35
N GLN A 196 -4.44 7.31 -18.27
CA GLN A 196 -5.43 7.96 -19.16
C GLN A 196 -5.69 7.16 -20.44
N ILE A 197 -5.12 5.96 -20.57
CA ILE A 197 -5.20 5.11 -21.76
C ILE A 197 -5.88 3.80 -21.40
N ARG A 198 -6.77 3.34 -22.29
CA ARG A 198 -7.30 1.98 -22.24
C ARG A 198 -6.27 1.00 -22.77
N TRP A 199 -5.84 0.02 -21.98
CA TRP A 199 -4.86 -0.97 -22.40
C TRP A 199 -5.50 -2.23 -23.00
N PRO A 200 -4.93 -2.82 -24.06
CA PRO A 200 -3.66 -2.48 -24.75
C PRO A 200 -3.76 -1.46 -25.93
N GLY A 201 -4.28 -0.25 -25.71
CA GLY A 201 -4.20 0.87 -26.66
C GLY A 201 -5.51 1.21 -27.39
N TRP A 202 -6.67 0.94 -26.79
CA TRP A 202 -7.98 1.11 -27.44
C TRP A 202 -8.45 2.57 -27.52
N GLY A 203 -7.72 3.51 -26.93
CA GLY A 203 -8.00 4.95 -26.95
C GLY A 203 -7.92 5.59 -25.57
N PRO A 204 -8.28 6.89 -25.45
CA PRO A 204 -8.37 7.59 -24.18
C PRO A 204 -9.38 6.93 -23.25
N ASP A 205 -9.04 6.87 -21.98
CA ASP A 205 -9.90 6.35 -20.92
C ASP A 205 -9.73 7.22 -19.66
N PRO A 206 -10.44 8.36 -19.61
CA PRO A 206 -10.27 9.33 -18.54
C PRO A 206 -10.64 8.71 -17.18
N LEU A 207 -9.94 9.12 -16.13
CA LEU A 207 -10.22 8.66 -14.77
C LEU A 207 -11.68 8.97 -14.39
N SER A 208 -12.39 7.96 -13.88
CA SER A 208 -13.71 8.13 -13.29
C SER A 208 -13.57 8.68 -11.87
N GLY A 209 -14.48 9.54 -11.42
CA GLY A 209 -14.44 10.13 -10.09
C GLY A 209 -14.55 9.06 -8.99
N GLY A 210 -13.57 9.01 -8.09
CA GLY A 210 -13.66 8.35 -6.79
C GLY A 210 -13.75 9.38 -5.68
N SER A 211 -14.31 9.04 -4.53
CA SER A 211 -14.43 9.96 -3.39
C SER A 211 -13.72 9.40 -2.16
N THR A 212 -12.80 10.18 -1.60
CA THR A 212 -12.30 9.95 -0.24
C THR A 212 -13.25 10.62 0.75
N MET A 213 -13.51 9.96 1.88
CA MET A 213 -14.38 10.50 2.92
C MET A 213 -13.64 11.64 3.64
N GLY A 214 -13.84 12.88 3.19
CA GLY A 214 -13.16 14.07 3.71
C GLY A 214 -13.33 15.36 2.90
N GLU A 215 -13.71 15.28 1.62
CA GLU A 215 -14.11 16.46 0.84
C GLU A 215 -15.61 16.73 0.98
N ILE A 216 -16.04 17.19 2.16
CA ILE A 216 -17.23 18.05 2.24
C ILE A 216 -16.67 19.47 2.16
N ARG A 217 -16.83 20.12 1.01
CA ARG A 217 -16.72 21.57 0.90
C ARG A 217 -17.86 22.24 1.65
#